data_AF-A0AB35QY83-F1
#
_entry.id   AF-A0AB35QY83-F1
#
_cell.length_a   1.000
_cell.length_b   1.000
_cell.length_c   1.000
_cell.angle_alpha   90.00
_cell.angle_beta   90.00
_cell.angle_gamma   90.00
#
_symmetry.space_group_name_H-M   'P 1'
#
loop_
_entity.id
_entity.type
_entity.pdbx_description
1 polymer ?
#
loop_
_entity_poly.entity_id
_entity_poly.type
_entity_poly.pdbx_seq_one_letter_code
_entity_poly.pdbx_strand_id
1 'polypeptide(L)'
;MNNKESSSQALETIEKFMKEMNLWETEFFRLRKKELTEGKDDLSLKKAYRSKLEEILKKYVIEDKSNFGRLIDLGCTNPPTYDPESDILETIASEKNSVSITAQQTAGAETLSKITLKLQNNEWLIKKKEILNHDDKWRRAPL
;
A
#
# COMPACT_ATOMS: atom_id res chain seq x y z
N MET A 1 -20.48 10.63 12.44
CA MET A 1 -19.07 10.99 12.20
C MET A 1 -18.97 12.43 11.74
N ASN A 2 -18.17 13.23 12.45
CA ASN A 2 -17.70 14.51 11.95
C ASN A 2 -16.43 14.31 11.10
N ASN A 3 -15.96 15.35 10.41
CA ASN A 3 -14.82 15.22 9.49
C ASN A 3 -13.51 14.84 10.21
N LYS A 4 -13.33 15.25 11.47
CA LYS A 4 -12.12 14.96 12.26
C LYS A 4 -12.03 13.47 12.65
N GLU A 5 -13.14 12.89 13.08
CA GLU A 5 -13.27 11.46 13.39
C GLU A 5 -13.08 10.60 12.13
N SER A 6 -13.63 11.04 11.00
CA SER A 6 -13.48 10.39 9.69
C SER A 6 -12.01 10.34 9.25
N SER A 7 -11.30 11.46 9.36
CA SER A 7 -9.86 11.51 9.06
C SER A 7 -9.03 10.60 9.95
N SER A 8 -9.35 10.55 11.25
CA SER A 8 -8.62 9.71 12.21
C SER A 8 -8.74 8.22 11.88
N GLN A 9 -9.95 7.75 11.57
CA GLN A 9 -10.18 6.34 11.22
C GLN A 9 -9.56 5.97 9.86
N ALA A 10 -9.62 6.89 8.89
CA ALA A 10 -8.97 6.69 7.59
C ALA A 10 -7.43 6.62 7.73
N LEU A 11 -6.84 7.45 8.60
CA LEU A 11 -5.41 7.43 8.89
C LEU A 11 -4.99 6.10 9.55
N GLU A 12 -5.72 5.67 10.57
CA GLU A 12 -5.48 4.39 11.25
C GLU A 12 -5.57 3.21 10.27
N THR A 13 -6.49 3.28 9.30
CA THR A 13 -6.61 2.27 8.24
C THR A 13 -5.37 2.22 7.35
N ILE A 14 -4.84 3.38 6.94
CA ILE A 14 -3.61 3.47 6.15
C ILE A 14 -2.40 2.96 6.92
N GLU A 15 -2.24 3.35 8.19
CA GLU A 15 -1.11 2.89 9.01
C GLU A 15 -1.10 1.37 9.16
N LYS A 16 -2.28 0.76 9.39
CA LYS A 16 -2.41 -0.70 9.46
C LYS A 16 -2.10 -1.37 8.11
N PHE A 17 -2.59 -0.83 7.01
CA PHE A 17 -2.27 -1.31 5.66
C PHE A 17 -0.76 -1.24 5.39
N MET A 18 -0.14 -0.08 5.66
CA MET A 18 1.30 0.14 5.48
C MET A 18 2.13 -0.84 6.30
N LYS A 19 1.73 -1.10 7.55
CA LYS A 19 2.40 -2.08 8.41
C LYS A 19 2.34 -3.50 7.86
N GLU A 20 1.17 -3.96 7.42
CA GLU A 20 1.03 -5.30 6.85
C GLU A 20 1.78 -5.43 5.51
N MET A 21 1.76 -4.38 4.68
CA MET A 21 2.54 -4.34 3.44
C MET A 21 4.04 -4.31 3.69
N ASN A 22 4.52 -3.51 4.65
CA ASN A 22 5.93 -3.46 5.03
C ASN A 22 6.45 -4.84 5.45
N LEU A 23 5.71 -5.53 6.32
CA LEU A 23 6.05 -6.88 6.76
C LEU A 23 6.05 -7.87 5.59
N TRP A 24 5.01 -7.83 4.75
CA TRP A 24 4.91 -8.70 3.58
C TRP A 24 6.08 -8.49 2.61
N GLU A 25 6.41 -7.24 2.26
CA GLU A 25 7.50 -6.91 1.34
C GLU A 25 8.86 -7.32 1.90
N THR A 26 9.13 -6.98 3.16
CA THR A 26 10.40 -7.25 3.82
C THR A 26 10.66 -8.76 3.92
N GLU A 27 9.66 -9.53 4.35
CA GLU A 27 9.78 -10.98 4.42
C GLU A 27 9.94 -11.62 3.04
N PHE A 28 9.08 -11.22 2.07
CA PHE A 28 9.11 -11.80 0.74
C PHE A 28 10.43 -11.51 0.03
N PHE A 29 10.90 -10.26 0.08
CA PHE A 29 12.19 -9.86 -0.48
C PHE A 29 13.34 -10.69 0.10
N ARG A 30 13.38 -10.85 1.44
CA ARG A 30 14.42 -11.63 2.12
C ARG A 30 14.41 -13.10 1.68
N LEU A 31 13.24 -13.73 1.62
CA LEU A 31 13.11 -15.13 1.22
C LEU A 31 13.45 -15.33 -0.26
N ARG A 32 12.95 -14.47 -1.15
CA ARG A 32 13.26 -14.50 -2.58
C ARG A 32 14.75 -14.32 -2.83
N LYS A 33 15.41 -13.39 -2.14
CA LYS A 33 16.86 -13.19 -2.24
C LYS A 33 17.63 -14.46 -1.84
N LYS A 34 17.20 -15.13 -0.78
CA LYS A 34 17.80 -16.40 -0.34
C LYS A 34 17.64 -17.49 -1.40
N GLU A 35 16.43 -17.70 -1.93
CA GLU A 35 16.18 -18.70 -2.97
C GLU A 35 17.05 -18.48 -4.22
N LEU A 36 17.10 -17.24 -4.71
CA LEU A 36 17.91 -16.88 -5.87
C LEU A 36 19.41 -17.14 -5.62
N THR A 37 19.90 -16.88 -4.40
CA THR A 37 21.29 -17.16 -4.02
C THR A 37 21.58 -18.66 -3.95
N GLU A 38 20.57 -19.47 -3.63
CA GLU A 38 20.65 -20.94 -3.63
C GLU A 38 20.34 -21.56 -5.01
N GLY A 39 20.13 -20.74 -6.06
CA GLY A 39 19.78 -21.20 -7.40
C GLY A 39 18.39 -21.83 -7.53
N LYS A 40 17.49 -21.54 -6.58
CA LYS A 40 16.10 -22.03 -6.55
C LYS A 40 15.15 -20.96 -7.08
N ASP A 41 14.09 -21.39 -7.76
CA ASP A 41 12.91 -20.56 -8.02
C ASP A 41 11.65 -21.33 -7.56
N ASP A 42 11.35 -21.25 -6.27
CA ASP A 42 10.26 -22.00 -5.68
C ASP A 42 8.90 -21.34 -6.01
N LEU A 43 8.13 -22.01 -6.86
CA LEU A 43 6.76 -21.59 -7.19
C LEU A 43 5.84 -21.63 -5.96
N SER A 44 6.13 -22.46 -4.97
CA SER A 44 5.35 -22.58 -3.74
C SER A 44 5.49 -21.32 -2.86
N LEU A 45 6.68 -20.73 -2.77
CA LEU A 45 6.90 -19.47 -2.06
C LEU A 45 6.09 -18.34 -2.71
N LYS A 46 6.19 -18.19 -4.04
CA LYS A 46 5.41 -17.19 -4.79
C LYS A 46 3.91 -17.37 -4.57
N LYS A 47 3.41 -18.61 -4.63
CA LYS A 47 2.00 -18.91 -4.39
C LYS A 47 1.56 -18.53 -2.98
N ALA A 48 2.36 -18.88 -1.96
CA ALA A 48 2.06 -18.56 -0.57
C ALA A 48 2.01 -17.04 -0.33
N TYR A 49 3.00 -16.29 -0.83
CA TYR A 49 3.04 -14.84 -0.66
C TYR A 49 2.01 -14.11 -1.52
N ARG A 50 1.61 -14.66 -2.67
CA ARG A 50 0.47 -14.18 -3.44
C ARG A 50 -0.83 -14.25 -2.63
N SER A 51 -1.09 -15.37 -1.98
CA SER A 51 -2.28 -15.52 -1.11
C SER A 51 -2.25 -14.54 0.07
N LYS A 52 -1.10 -14.38 0.73
CA LYS A 52 -0.94 -13.37 1.80
C LYS A 52 -1.20 -11.94 1.31
N LEU A 53 -0.66 -11.57 0.13
CA LEU A 53 -0.90 -10.24 -0.44
C LEU A 53 -2.38 -10.05 -0.78
N GLU A 54 -3.01 -11.07 -1.35
CA GLU A 54 -4.43 -11.03 -1.68
C GLU A 54 -5.31 -10.83 -0.44
N GLU A 55 -4.96 -11.45 0.69
CA GLU A 55 -5.63 -11.25 1.98
C GLU A 55 -5.51 -9.80 2.48
N ILE A 56 -4.30 -9.20 2.39
CA ILE A 56 -4.08 -7.80 2.75
C ILE A 56 -4.92 -6.88 1.85
N LEU A 57 -4.89 -7.09 0.53
CA LEU A 57 -5.66 -6.28 -0.41
C LEU A 57 -7.17 -6.39 -0.15
N LYS A 58 -7.71 -7.59 0.05
CA LYS A 58 -9.13 -7.78 0.37
C LYS A 58 -9.56 -7.11 1.67
N LYS A 59 -8.65 -6.99 2.63
CA LYS A 59 -8.92 -6.38 3.93
C LYS A 59 -8.97 -4.85 3.87
N TYR A 60 -8.14 -4.22 3.06
CA TYR A 60 -7.94 -2.77 3.10
C TYR A 60 -8.34 -2.02 1.83
N VAL A 61 -8.63 -2.72 0.74
CA VAL A 61 -8.66 -2.12 -0.59
C VAL A 61 -9.97 -2.43 -1.30
N ILE A 62 -10.55 -1.42 -1.93
CA ILE A 62 -11.68 -1.60 -2.83
C ILE A 62 -11.19 -2.38 -4.04
N GLU A 63 -11.84 -3.51 -4.31
CA GLU A 63 -11.48 -4.38 -5.43
C GLU A 63 -11.60 -3.63 -6.76
N ASP A 64 -10.45 -3.39 -7.39
CA ASP A 64 -10.38 -2.97 -8.78
C ASP A 64 -9.10 -3.51 -9.45
N LYS A 65 -9.12 -3.55 -10.79
CA LYS A 65 -8.03 -4.13 -11.58
C LYS A 65 -6.67 -3.48 -11.31
N SER A 66 -6.64 -2.18 -11.02
CA SER A 66 -5.38 -1.45 -10.80
C SER A 66 -4.80 -1.76 -9.42
N ASN A 67 -5.65 -1.90 -8.41
CA ASN A 67 -5.28 -2.17 -7.04
C ASN A 67 -4.73 -3.60 -6.86
N PHE A 68 -5.25 -4.56 -7.64
CA PHE A 68 -4.85 -5.97 -7.58
C PHE A 68 -3.75 -6.32 -8.60
N GLY A 69 -3.23 -5.35 -9.36
CA GLY A 69 -2.20 -5.56 -10.37
C GLY A 69 -0.91 -6.17 -9.79
N ARG A 70 -0.58 -5.87 -8.54
CA ARG A 70 0.60 -6.41 -7.83
C ARG A 70 0.54 -7.93 -7.60
N LEU A 71 -0.64 -8.54 -7.69
CA LEU A 71 -0.78 -10.01 -7.64
C LEU A 71 -0.26 -10.71 -8.90
N ILE A 72 0.08 -9.97 -9.96
CA ILE A 72 0.62 -10.51 -11.21
C ILE A 72 2.13 -10.75 -11.09
N ASP A 73 2.87 -9.75 -10.60
CA ASP A 73 4.34 -9.78 -10.53
C ASP A 73 4.89 -10.01 -9.11
N LEU A 74 4.06 -9.81 -8.08
CA LEU A 74 4.46 -9.81 -6.67
C LEU A 74 5.63 -8.87 -6.41
N GLY A 75 5.66 -7.72 -7.08
CA GLY A 75 6.75 -6.74 -6.94
C GLY A 75 7.01 -6.41 -5.47
N CYS A 76 8.27 -6.44 -5.06
CA CYS A 76 8.74 -6.02 -3.73
C CYS A 76 10.07 -5.29 -3.89
N THR A 77 10.32 -4.32 -3.01
CA THR A 77 11.54 -3.51 -3.03
C THR A 77 12.28 -3.60 -1.70
N ASN A 78 13.55 -3.22 -1.70
CA ASN A 78 14.31 -2.98 -0.49
C ASN A 78 15.04 -1.64 -0.64
N PRO A 79 14.70 -0.61 0.16
CA PRO A 79 13.72 -0.62 1.25
C PRO A 79 12.27 -0.86 0.76
N PRO A 80 11.36 -1.30 1.66
CA PRO A 80 9.96 -1.55 1.30
C PRO A 80 9.25 -0.26 0.85
N THR A 81 8.17 -0.43 0.09
CA THR A 81 7.36 0.65 -0.47
C THR A 81 6.64 1.46 0.61
N TYR A 82 6.35 0.85 1.76
CA TYR A 82 5.72 1.52 2.87
C TYR A 82 6.55 1.30 4.11
N ASP A 83 6.80 2.36 4.86
CA ASP A 83 7.42 2.30 6.17
C ASP A 83 6.60 3.15 7.15
N PRO A 84 5.69 2.55 7.93
CA PRO A 84 4.85 3.31 8.85
C PRO A 84 5.64 3.97 10.00
N GLU A 85 6.91 3.60 10.22
CA GLU A 85 7.73 4.23 11.27
C GLU A 85 8.40 5.52 10.79
N SER A 86 8.69 5.63 9.48
CA SER A 86 9.48 6.73 8.92
C SER A 86 8.77 7.55 7.85
N ASP A 87 7.78 6.99 7.14
CA ASP A 87 7.00 7.71 6.14
C ASP A 87 6.10 8.76 6.79
N ILE A 88 5.97 9.91 6.15
CA ILE A 88 5.17 11.03 6.69
C ILE A 88 3.77 10.99 6.06
N LEU A 89 2.76 10.86 6.91
CA LEU A 89 1.35 10.89 6.51
C LEU A 89 0.71 12.25 6.84
N GLU A 90 0.03 12.85 5.87
CA GLU A 90 -0.72 14.09 6.06
C GLU A 90 -2.11 13.99 5.43
N THR A 91 -3.15 14.35 6.18
CA THR A 91 -4.51 14.42 5.63
C THR A 91 -4.70 15.74 4.88
N ILE A 92 -4.86 15.66 3.56
CA ILE A 92 -5.01 16.84 2.69
C ILE A 92 -6.46 17.17 2.34
N ALA A 93 -7.38 16.20 2.49
CA ALA A 93 -8.81 16.44 2.29
C ALA A 93 -9.64 15.45 3.12
N SER A 94 -10.72 15.95 3.73
CA SER A 94 -11.67 15.14 4.50
C SER A 94 -13.10 15.57 4.20
N GLU A 95 -13.83 14.66 3.59
CA GLU A 95 -15.25 14.76 3.25
C GLU A 95 -16.01 13.63 3.97
N LYS A 96 -17.34 13.75 4.02
CA LYS A 96 -18.23 12.81 4.73
C LYS A 96 -17.90 11.32 4.51
N ASN A 97 -17.59 10.93 3.28
CA ASN A 97 -17.32 9.54 2.89
C ASN A 97 -15.99 9.38 2.13
N SER A 98 -15.08 10.35 2.22
CA SER A 98 -13.85 10.38 1.44
C SER A 98 -12.74 11.06 2.20
N VAL A 99 -11.57 10.45 2.27
CA VAL A 99 -10.38 11.08 2.83
C VAL A 99 -9.24 10.92 1.82
N SER A 100 -8.47 11.97 1.61
CA SER A 100 -7.22 11.90 0.84
C SER A 100 -6.05 12.21 1.75
N ILE A 101 -5.04 11.35 1.70
CA ILE A 101 -3.83 11.39 2.51
C ILE A 101 -2.63 11.44 1.57
N THR A 102 -1.67 12.30 1.85
CA THR A 102 -0.34 12.21 1.25
C THR A 102 0.55 11.32 2.10
N ALA A 103 1.30 10.45 1.45
CA ALA A 103 2.34 9.62 2.05
C ALA A 103 3.66 9.96 1.37
N GLN A 104 4.58 10.57 2.12
CA GLN A 104 5.94 10.87 1.66
C GLN A 104 6.87 9.76 2.13
N GLN A 105 7.43 9.02 1.18
CA GLN A 105 8.50 8.09 1.49
C GLN A 105 9.75 8.84 1.92
N THR A 106 10.38 8.40 3.00
CA THR A 106 11.63 9.02 3.50
C THR A 106 12.87 8.19 3.18
N ALA A 107 12.70 7.01 2.59
CA ALA A 107 13.76 6.14 2.12
C ALA A 107 13.42 5.50 0.77
N GLY A 108 14.44 5.03 0.05
CA GLY A 108 14.28 4.34 -1.22
C GLY A 108 14.04 5.29 -2.38
N ALA A 109 12.86 5.18 -3.02
CA ALA A 109 12.52 6.01 -4.17
C ALA A 109 12.03 7.41 -3.79
N GLU A 110 11.80 7.67 -2.49
CA GLU A 110 11.38 8.97 -1.95
C GLU A 110 10.13 9.53 -2.64
N THR A 111 9.21 8.64 -3.05
CA THR A 111 8.02 9.03 -3.79
C THR A 111 7.01 9.76 -2.90
N LEU A 112 6.41 10.80 -3.46
CA LEU A 112 5.21 11.41 -2.89
C LEU A 112 3.97 10.76 -3.48
N SER A 113 3.23 10.06 -2.62
CA SER A 113 1.99 9.38 -2.98
C SER A 113 0.77 10.13 -2.44
N LYS A 114 -0.33 10.10 -3.20
CA LYS A 114 -1.66 10.50 -2.73
C LYS A 114 -2.55 9.27 -2.70
N ILE A 115 -3.06 8.94 -1.52
CA ILE A 115 -3.92 7.80 -1.28
C ILE A 115 -5.32 8.31 -0.96
N THR A 116 -6.31 7.87 -1.73
CA THR A 116 -7.71 8.20 -1.49
C THR A 116 -8.42 7.00 -0.87
N LEU A 117 -9.04 7.22 0.29
CA LEU A 117 -9.91 6.28 0.96
C LEU A 117 -11.37 6.67 0.78
N LYS A 118 -12.25 5.66 0.80
CA LYS A 118 -13.70 5.83 0.81
C LYS A 118 -14.30 5.02 1.95
N LEU A 119 -15.34 5.58 2.56
CA LEU A 119 -16.17 4.86 3.51
C LEU A 119 -17.19 4.00 2.72
N GLN A 120 -17.12 2.68 2.88
CA GLN A 120 -18.05 1.70 2.30
C GLN A 120 -18.45 0.69 3.36
N ASN A 121 -19.74 0.40 3.49
CA ASN A 121 -20.26 -0.56 4.49
C ASN A 121 -19.74 -0.31 5.93
N ASN A 122 -19.57 0.97 6.29
CA ASN A 122 -19.03 1.40 7.59
C ASN A 122 -17.53 1.08 7.82
N GLU A 123 -16.79 0.78 6.75
CA GLU A 123 -15.35 0.55 6.77
C GLU A 123 -14.63 1.52 5.83
N TRP A 124 -13.46 2.02 6.24
CA TRP A 124 -12.60 2.80 5.37
C TRP A 124 -11.76 1.86 4.52
N LEU A 125 -11.82 2.05 3.20
CA LEU A 125 -11.07 1.24 2.24
C LEU A 125 -10.31 2.13 1.28
N ILE A 126 -9.11 1.70 0.91
CA ILE A 126 -8.28 2.36 -0.09
C ILE A 126 -8.94 2.20 -1.45
N LYS A 127 -9.29 3.34 -2.06
CA LYS A 127 -9.83 3.38 -3.41
C LYS A 127 -8.73 3.37 -4.45
N LYS A 128 -7.71 4.22 -4.26
CA LYS A 128 -6.61 4.38 -5.22
C LYS A 128 -5.38 4.99 -4.56
N LYS A 129 -4.23 4.72 -5.18
CA LYS A 129 -2.97 5.42 -4.98
C LYS A 129 -2.56 6.11 -6.29
N GLU A 130 -2.04 7.31 -6.16
CA GLU A 130 -1.43 8.08 -7.22
C GLU A 130 -0.04 8.52 -6.76
N ILE A 131 0.92 8.58 -7.68
CA ILE A 131 2.27 9.11 -7.40
C ILE A 131 2.45 10.42 -8.17
N LEU A 132 3.17 11.37 -7.57
CA LEU A 132 3.59 12.58 -8.24
C LEU A 132 4.77 12.24 -9.18
N ASN A 133 4.61 12.50 -10.47
CA ASN A 133 5.68 12.31 -11.45
C ASN A 133 6.50 13.59 -11.63
N HIS A 134 7.64 13.47 -12.33
CA HIS A 134 8.54 14.59 -12.64
C HIS A 134 7.90 15.72 -13.47
N ASP A 135 6.76 15.49 -14.11
CA ASP A 135 5.98 16.51 -14.83
C ASP A 135 4.91 17.18 -13.94
N ASP A 136 5.03 17.03 -12.62
CA ASP A 136 4.10 17.49 -11.59
C ASP A 136 2.66 16.97 -11.74
N LYS A 137 2.51 15.82 -12.43
CA LYS A 137 1.21 15.17 -12.60
C LYS A 137 1.07 13.93 -11.74
N TRP A 138 -0.06 13.87 -11.05
CA TRP A 138 -0.54 12.67 -10.37
C TRP A 138 -0.93 11.60 -11.39
N ARG A 139 -0.32 10.42 -11.28
CA ARG A 139 -0.71 9.26 -12.08
C ARG A 139 -1.00 8.07 -11.19
N ARG A 140 -1.97 7.26 -11.61
CA ARG A 140 -2.36 6.06 -10.88
C ARG A 140 -1.18 5.09 -10.79
N ALA A 141 -0.96 4.56 -9.59
CA ALA A 141 0.07 3.57 -9.32
C ALA A 141 -0.54 2.36 -8.58
N PRO A 142 0.06 1.16 -8.72
CA PRO A 142 -0.26 0.04 -7.85
C PRO A 142 -0.02 0.37 -6.38
N LEU A 143 -0.77 -0.31 -5.52
CA LEU A 143 -0.61 -0.25 -4.07
C LEU A 143 0.66 -0.98 -3.65
#